data_AF-A0A0R3SIN7-F1
#
_entry.id   AF-A0A0R3SIN7-F1
#
_cell.length_a   1.000
_cell.length_b   1.000
_cell.length_c   1.000
_cell.angle_alpha   90.00
_cell.angle_beta   90.00
_cell.angle_gamma   90.00
#
_symmetry.space_group_name_H-M   'P 1'
#
loop_
_entity.id
_entity.type
_entity.pdbx_description
1 polymer ?
#
loop_
_entity_poly.entity_id
_entity_poly.type
_entity_poly.pdbx_seq_one_letter_code
_entity_poly.pdbx_strand_id
1 'polypeptide(L)'
;MLGEGCLNVGDAKLTLGTGSFLCVNIGSEIVPPNTGFYPVVGWSKSVRIDESLSCEDIPDTKLEDITFLLEGFNSDSGNSLVKLKESGFFNSYLELENTLNSITCKSIFLLHFQFS
;
A
#
# COMPACT_ATOMS: atom_id res chain seq x y z
N MET A 1 4.92 1.25 -6.06
CA MET A 1 6.25 1.83 -5.81
C MET A 1 6.96 1.96 -7.14
N LEU A 2 7.35 0.86 -7.79
CA LEU A 2 8.10 0.88 -9.05
C LEU A 2 7.43 1.70 -10.17
N GLY A 3 6.16 1.42 -10.50
CA GLY A 3 5.42 2.14 -11.54
C GLY A 3 5.11 3.60 -11.23
N GLU A 4 5.23 4.01 -9.96
CA GLU A 4 4.99 5.39 -9.51
C GLU A 4 6.30 6.20 -9.39
N GLY A 5 7.44 5.61 -9.76
CA GLY A 5 8.74 6.27 -9.68
C GLY A 5 9.31 6.45 -8.26
N CYS A 6 8.76 5.76 -7.25
CA CYS A 6 9.26 5.78 -5.86
C CYS A 6 10.55 4.95 -5.72
N LEU A 7 11.62 5.33 -6.43
CA LEU A 7 12.85 4.55 -6.58
C LEU A 7 13.92 4.91 -5.55
N ASN A 8 13.80 6.05 -4.88
CA ASN A 8 14.79 6.54 -3.93
C ASN A 8 14.39 6.19 -2.49
N VAL A 9 15.39 6.04 -1.62
CA VAL A 9 15.17 5.86 -0.18
C VAL A 9 14.40 7.06 0.37
N GLY A 10 13.34 6.79 1.12
CA GLY A 10 12.42 7.80 1.66
C GLY A 10 11.21 8.09 0.78
N ASP A 11 11.20 7.65 -0.49
CA ASP A 11 10.02 7.78 -1.33
C ASP A 11 8.88 6.94 -0.74
N ALA A 12 7.69 7.55 -0.67
CA ALA A 12 6.52 6.93 -0.07
C ALA A 12 5.34 6.93 -1.07
N LYS A 13 4.53 5.87 -1.01
CA LYS A 13 3.28 5.75 -1.76
C LYS A 13 2.17 5.32 -0.81
N LEU A 14 1.03 5.99 -0.91
CA LEU A 14 -0.23 5.55 -0.32
C LEU A 14 -1.16 5.04 -1.41
N THR A 15 -1.54 3.77 -1.35
CA THR A 15 -2.58 3.21 -2.22
C THR A 15 -3.90 3.16 -1.46
N LEU A 16 -4.92 3.80 -2.02
CA LEU A 16 -6.28 3.83 -1.47
C LEU A 16 -7.16 2.87 -2.29
N GLY A 17 -7.76 1.90 -1.60
CA GLY A 17 -8.71 0.95 -2.18
C GLY A 17 -9.66 0.44 -1.08
N THR A 18 -10.08 -0.83 -1.16
CA THR A 18 -10.87 -1.47 -0.09
C THR A 18 -10.17 -1.33 1.27
N GLY A 19 -8.87 -1.61 1.31
CA GLY A 19 -7.95 -1.17 2.36
C GLY A 19 -6.97 -0.13 1.84
N SER A 20 -6.11 0.38 2.71
CA SER A 20 -5.01 1.28 2.35
C SER A 20 -3.67 0.69 2.71
N PHE A 21 -2.69 0.89 1.83
CA PHE A 21 -1.31 0.47 2.02
C PHE A 21 -0.39 1.69 1.90
N LEU A 22 0.36 1.97 2.97
CA LEU A 22 1.46 2.92 2.94
C LEU A 22 2.76 2.13 2.80
N CYS A 23 3.50 2.36 1.72
CA CYS A 23 4.81 1.75 1.49
C CYS A 23 5.87 2.86 1.43
N VAL A 24 6.96 2.69 2.17
CA VAL A 24 8.12 3.59 2.14
C VAL A 24 9.35 2.81 1.68
N ASN A 25 10.08 3.31 0.68
CA ASN A 25 11.33 2.71 0.23
C ASN A 25 12.42 2.92 1.30
N ILE A 26 12.98 1.83 1.83
CA ILE A 26 14.05 1.87 2.84
C ILE A 26 15.41 1.41 2.30
N GLY A 27 15.51 1.16 0.99
CA GLY A 27 16.75 0.73 0.34
C GLY A 27 17.08 -0.73 0.62
N SER A 28 18.38 -1.05 0.63
CA SER A 28 18.88 -2.43 0.74
C SER A 28 19.11 -2.92 2.17
N GLU A 29 18.89 -2.06 3.17
CA GLU A 29 19.07 -2.41 4.58
C GLU A 29 17.73 -2.53 5.29
N ILE A 30 17.51 -3.68 5.95
CA ILE A 30 16.33 -3.89 6.78
C ILE A 30 16.65 -3.45 8.19
N VAL A 31 15.93 -2.45 8.69
CA VAL A 31 15.87 -2.14 10.11
C VAL A 31 14.45 -2.46 10.58
N PRO A 32 14.22 -3.55 11.34
CA PRO A 32 12.90 -3.88 11.83
C PRO A 32 12.42 -2.77 12.77
N PRO A 33 11.28 -2.12 12.51
CA PRO A 33 10.80 -1.05 13.36
C PRO A 33 10.21 -1.61 14.65
N ASN A 34 10.27 -0.84 15.73
CA ASN A 34 9.56 -1.15 16.99
C ASN A 34 8.08 -0.70 16.96
N THR A 35 7.48 -0.61 15.77
CA THR A 35 6.14 -0.05 15.53
C THR A 35 5.28 -1.05 14.75
N GLY A 36 4.01 -0.72 14.50
CA GLY A 36 3.06 -1.58 13.76
C GLY A 36 3.32 -1.69 12.24
N PHE A 37 4.48 -1.23 11.76
CA PHE A 37 4.89 -1.39 10.37
C PHE A 37 5.71 -2.67 10.20
N TYR A 38 5.69 -3.29 9.03
CA TYR A 38 6.45 -4.50 8.74
C TYR A 38 7.28 -4.35 7.46
N PRO A 39 8.53 -4.86 7.44
CA PRO A 39 9.35 -4.84 6.24
C PRO A 39 8.85 -5.87 5.22
N VAL A 40 8.84 -5.49 3.95
CA VAL A 40 8.54 -6.38 2.81
C VAL A 40 9.58 -6.20 1.71
N VAL A 41 9.73 -7.20 0.85
CA VAL A 41 10.53 -7.05 -0.38
C VAL A 41 9.75 -6.18 -1.36
N GLY A 42 10.32 -5.05 -1.77
CA GLY A 42 9.72 -4.19 -2.79
C GLY A 42 10.03 -4.71 -4.19
N TRP A 43 11.31 -4.86 -4.49
CA TRP A 43 11.79 -5.45 -5.73
C TRP A 43 13.23 -5.94 -5.55
N SER A 44 13.66 -6.76 -6.49
CA SER A 44 15.02 -7.28 -6.57
C SER A 44 15.40 -7.52 -8.02
N LYS A 45 16.68 -7.47 -8.32
CA LYS A 45 17.19 -7.88 -9.62
C LYS A 45 17.41 -9.39 -9.61
N SER A 46 16.82 -10.04 -10.60
CA SER A 46 17.09 -11.45 -10.85
C SER A 46 18.46 -11.63 -11.51
N VAL A 47 19.24 -12.62 -11.06
CA VAL A 47 20.58 -12.90 -11.61
C VAL A 47 20.65 -14.31 -12.16
N ARG A 48 21.00 -14.39 -13.45
CA ARG A 48 21.17 -15.65 -14.18
C ARG A 48 22.60 -16.15 -14.07
N ILE A 49 22.75 -17.46 -13.94
CA ILE A 49 24.05 -18.14 -14.03
C ILE A 49 24.45 -18.29 -15.50
N ASP A 50 23.46 -18.44 -16.38
CA ASP A 50 23.62 -18.55 -17.83
C ASP A 50 22.58 -17.66 -18.52
N GLU A 51 23.03 -16.64 -19.27
CA GLU A 51 22.17 -15.71 -19.99
C GLU A 51 21.53 -16.32 -21.24
N SER A 52 21.98 -17.49 -21.69
CA SER A 52 21.46 -18.17 -22.87
C SER A 52 20.17 -18.95 -22.63
N LEU A 53 19.77 -19.14 -21.36
CA LEU A 53 18.60 -19.91 -20.96
C LEU A 53 17.48 -19.01 -20.44
N SER A 54 16.26 -19.26 -20.89
CA SER A 54 15.09 -18.47 -20.52
C SER A 54 14.63 -18.80 -19.09
N CYS A 55 13.90 -17.89 -18.44
CA CYS A 55 13.29 -18.16 -17.14
C CYS A 55 12.12 -19.15 -17.21
N GLU A 56 11.64 -19.48 -18.41
CA GLU A 56 10.64 -20.53 -18.63
C GLU A 56 11.30 -21.91 -18.57
N ASP A 57 12.57 -22.01 -18.97
CA ASP A 57 13.35 -23.25 -18.97
C ASP A 57 14.03 -23.51 -17.63
N ILE A 58 14.62 -22.47 -17.02
CA ILE A 58 15.26 -22.56 -15.71
C ILE A 58 14.83 -21.36 -14.86
N PRO A 59 14.16 -21.60 -13.72
CA PRO A 59 13.76 -20.51 -12.83
C PRO A 59 15.00 -19.81 -12.28
N ASP A 60 14.94 -18.49 -12.20
CA ASP A 60 16.00 -17.72 -11.59
C ASP A 60 16.01 -18.00 -10.07
N THR A 61 17.14 -18.49 -9.56
CA THR A 61 17.27 -18.90 -8.15
C THR A 61 18.07 -17.91 -7.30
N LYS A 62 18.69 -16.91 -7.93
CA LYS A 62 19.50 -15.90 -7.25
C LYS A 62 18.92 -14.50 -7.46
N LEU A 63 18.80 -13.76 -6.36
CA LEU A 63 18.38 -12.36 -6.34
C LEU A 63 19.54 -11.49 -5.84
N GLU A 64 19.74 -10.36 -6.50
CA GLU A 64 20.67 -9.29 -6.11
C GLU A 64 19.94 -7.94 -6.10
N ASP A 65 20.59 -6.88 -5.63
CA ASP A 65 20.05 -5.52 -5.58
C ASP A 65 18.65 -5.44 -4.96
N ILE A 66 18.46 -6.14 -3.84
CA ILE A 66 17.17 -6.21 -3.15
C ILE A 66 16.87 -4.84 -2.54
N THR A 67 15.69 -4.32 -2.84
CA THR A 67 15.12 -3.14 -2.20
C THR A 67 13.97 -3.54 -1.31
N PHE A 68 14.03 -3.11 -0.05
CA PHE A 68 13.00 -3.33 0.94
C PHE A 68 12.08 -2.12 1.05
N LEU A 69 10.85 -2.40 1.46
CA LEU A 69 9.85 -1.39 1.80
C LEU A 69 9.44 -1.57 3.25
N LEU A 70 9.20 -0.46 3.93
CA LEU A 70 8.46 -0.46 5.17
C LEU A 70 6.97 -0.27 4.85
N GLU A 71 6.15 -1.27 5.18
CA GLU A 71 4.72 -1.28 4.86
C GLU A 71 3.86 -1.14 6.11
N GLY A 72 2.83 -0.31 6.00
CA GLY A 72 1.73 -0.21 6.95
C GLY A 72 0.41 -0.41 6.23
N PHE A 73 -0.53 -1.09 6.88
CA PHE A 73 -1.82 -1.47 6.29
C PHE A 73 -2.99 -1.05 7.18
N ASN A 74 -4.09 -0.65 6.55
CA ASN A 74 -5.39 -0.42 7.18
C ASN A 74 -6.48 -1.11 6.34
N SER A 75 -7.21 -2.06 6.92
CA SER A 75 -8.19 -2.88 6.19
C SER A 75 -9.48 -2.16 5.83
N ASP A 76 -9.83 -1.09 6.54
CA ASP A 76 -11.17 -0.52 6.52
C ASP A 76 -11.17 0.92 6.02
N SER A 77 -10.50 1.13 4.90
CA SER A 77 -10.53 2.39 4.16
C SER A 77 -11.78 2.45 3.28
N GLY A 78 -11.70 2.02 2.02
CA GLY A 78 -12.87 1.96 1.13
C GLY A 78 -13.96 1.00 1.63
N ASN A 79 -13.60 -0.06 2.36
CA ASN A 79 -14.57 -0.99 2.93
C ASN A 79 -15.57 -0.31 3.88
N SER A 80 -15.13 0.70 4.63
CA SER A 80 -16.01 1.48 5.51
C SER A 80 -17.07 2.24 4.71
N LEU A 81 -16.72 2.76 3.53
CA LEU A 81 -17.68 3.43 2.64
C LEU A 81 -18.69 2.44 2.08
N VAL A 82 -18.26 1.23 1.71
CA VAL A 82 -19.15 0.16 1.24
C VAL A 82 -20.16 -0.21 2.33
N LYS A 83 -19.69 -0.47 3.56
CA LYS A 83 -20.55 -0.80 4.71
C LYS A 83 -21.57 0.30 5.01
N LEU A 84 -21.16 1.57 4.94
CA LEU A 84 -22.06 2.71 5.13
C LEU A 84 -23.14 2.78 4.04
N LYS A 85 -22.76 2.55 2.78
CA LYS A 85 -23.71 2.47 1.66
C LYS A 85 -24.72 1.34 1.86
N GLU A 86 -24.23 0.14 2.19
CA GLU A 86 -25.07 -1.05 2.43
C GLU A 86 -26.02 -0.87 3.62
N SER A 87 -25.59 -0.10 4.63
CA SER A 87 -26.42 0.27 5.79
C SER A 87 -27.42 1.39 5.48
N GLY A 88 -27.43 1.93 4.25
CA GLY A 88 -28.38 2.94 3.80
C GLY A 88 -28.04 4.38 4.19
N PHE A 89 -26.81 4.67 4.61
CA PHE A 89 -26.40 6.05 4.95
C PHE A 89 -26.31 6.96 3.72
N PHE A 90 -26.10 6.40 2.53
CA PHE A 90 -26.17 7.08 1.24
C PHE A 90 -26.45 6.07 0.12
N ASN A 91 -27.00 6.53 -1.01
CA ASN A 91 -27.42 5.65 -2.11
C ASN A 91 -26.38 5.57 -3.24
N SER A 92 -25.54 6.59 -3.39
CA SER A 92 -24.46 6.62 -4.38
C SER A 92 -23.23 7.38 -3.89
N TYR A 93 -22.04 7.06 -4.42
CA TYR A 93 -20.81 7.77 -4.06
C TYR A 93 -20.84 9.25 -4.49
N LEU A 94 -21.55 9.57 -5.59
CA LEU A 94 -21.76 10.94 -6.04
C LEU A 94 -22.60 11.75 -5.05
N GLU A 95 -23.67 11.14 -4.51
CA GLU A 95 -24.48 11.76 -3.46
C GLU A 95 -23.65 12.03 -2.21
N LEU A 96 -22.81 11.08 -1.79
CA LEU A 96 -21.91 11.24 -0.66
C LEU A 96 -20.94 12.42 -0.89
N GLU A 97 -20.31 12.50 -2.06
CA GLU A 97 -19.39 13.58 -2.41
C GLU A 97 -20.07 14.95 -2.39
N ASN A 98 -21.25 15.06 -3.00
CA ASN A 98 -22.05 16.29 -2.97
C ASN A 98 -22.42 16.69 -1.54
N THR A 99 -22.78 15.71 -0.70
CA THR A 99 -23.10 15.94 0.71
C THR A 99 -21.88 16.45 1.46
N LEU A 100 -20.72 15.81 1.31
CA LEU A 100 -19.45 16.22 1.94
C LEU A 100 -19.04 17.64 1.52
N ASN A 101 -19.25 18.01 0.25
CA ASN A 101 -18.95 19.34 -0.27
C ASN A 101 -19.90 20.43 0.25
N SER A 102 -21.11 20.07 0.67
CA SER A 102 -22.10 21.02 1.20
C SER A 102 -21.90 21.39 2.68
N ILE A 103 -21.07 20.65 3.42
CA ILE A 103 -20.86 20.84 4.86
C ILE A 103 -19.87 21.99 5.12
N THR A 104 -20.33 23.03 5.83
CA THR A 104 -19.56 24.24 6.15
C THR A 104 -18.85 24.21 7.51
N CYS A 105 -19.25 23.34 8.44
CA CYS A 105 -18.63 23.20 9.76
C CYS A 105 -18.16 21.75 9.98
N LYS A 106 -16.85 21.54 10.11
CA LYS A 106 -16.22 20.22 10.21
C LYS A 106 -15.82 19.94 11.66
N SER A 107 -16.64 19.19 12.40
CA SER A 107 -16.29 18.72 13.75
C SER A 107 -16.82 17.31 14.02
N ILE A 108 -16.75 16.43 13.02
CA ILE A 108 -17.05 15.00 13.17
C ILE A 108 -15.85 14.22 12.62
N PHE A 109 -15.26 13.39 13.47
CA PHE A 109 -14.17 12.49 13.12
C PHE A 109 -14.66 11.06 13.20
N LEU A 110 -14.57 10.32 12.10
CA LEU A 110 -14.76 8.87 12.10
C LEU A 110 -13.37 8.24 12.24
N LEU A 111 -13.02 7.80 13.45
CA LEU A 111 -11.78 7.07 13.72
C LEU A 111 -12.09 5.58 13.78
N HIS A 112 -11.51 4.82 12.85
CA HIS A 112 -11.53 3.37 12.90
C HIS A 112 -10.21 2.88 13.49
N PHE A 113 -10.28 2.26 14.68
CA PHE A 113 -9.12 1.63 15.32
C PHE A 113 -9.13 0.14 14.98
N GLN A 114 -8.15 -0.29 14.19
CA GLN A 114 -7.78 -1.70 14.11
C GLN A 114 -6.77 -1.98 15.22
N PHE A 115 -7.11 -2.88 16.14
CA PHE A 115 -6.14 -3.47 17.07
C PHE A 115 -5.66 -4.80 16.47
N SER A 116 -4.33 -4.97 16.40
CA SER A 116 -3.65 -6.22 16.04
C SER A 116 -3.71 -7.23 17.17
#